data_AF-A0A1X7RQ64-F1
#
_entry.id   AF-A0A1X7RQ64-F1
#
_cell.length_a   1.000
_cell.length_b   1.000
_cell.length_c   1.000
_cell.angle_alpha   90.00
_cell.angle_beta   90.00
_cell.angle_gamma   90.00
#
_symmetry.space_group_name_H-M   'P 1'
#
loop_
_entity.id
_entity.type
_entity.pdbx_description
1 polymer ?
#
loop_
_entity_poly.entity_id
_entity_poly.type
_entity_poly.pdbx_seq_one_letter_code
_entity_poly.pdbx_strand_id
1 'polypeptide(L)'
;MLKDPTKPPPGSQSKGDAHSTALEMQHEALLKPTRPKPQRMVSQSDLLENMTSQSYTDLLNKDDGYMTMMTKLVNGPKPIPVIETAHTEDGWPHGFADRASWALELELSMRGVGFTWTTADIRHTTKTWLPTVQNRLHSIFVHVGPVLVLAWAVIRYMYVRRLAPMTAGPSPPESPFDELTLPEQYLLTTALGAFLMAAFSLGHSMFAIICSPLAPHPISFFPPLYTTRVWDITSARGFWSYGWHRLFARLFLVWGVWPGEWVERKLTGKSPDQPADVGKVLGGFLSSAVVHSFSVRGTLAGSWTDAAGEAKFFALNGIAILVE
;
A
#
# COMPACT_ATOMS: atom_id res chain seq x y z
N MET A 1 77.80 10.56 -22.51
CA MET A 1 78.29 11.33 -21.33
C MET A 1 78.68 12.72 -21.83
N LEU A 2 78.39 13.87 -21.24
CA LEU A 2 77.42 14.37 -20.27
C LEU A 2 77.67 15.90 -20.27
N LYS A 3 76.59 16.71 -20.27
CA LYS A 3 76.49 18.18 -20.15
C LYS A 3 76.91 19.05 -21.35
N ASP A 4 75.96 19.90 -21.77
CA ASP A 4 76.27 21.23 -22.29
C ASP A 4 75.38 22.29 -21.58
N PRO A 5 75.91 23.49 -21.26
CA PRO A 5 75.34 24.48 -20.36
C PRO A 5 74.62 25.62 -21.10
N THR A 6 74.06 26.52 -20.29
CA THR A 6 73.70 27.93 -20.58
C THR A 6 72.23 28.28 -20.90
N LYS A 7 71.75 29.26 -20.12
CA LYS A 7 70.42 29.87 -20.03
C LYS A 7 70.17 30.89 -21.16
N PRO A 8 68.90 31.29 -21.41
CA PRO A 8 68.54 32.63 -21.86
C PRO A 8 68.12 33.56 -20.69
N PRO A 9 68.05 34.89 -20.91
CA PRO A 9 68.21 35.95 -19.89
C PRO A 9 66.92 36.30 -19.13
N PRO A 10 67.01 37.10 -18.05
CA PRO A 10 65.85 37.49 -17.25
C PRO A 10 65.13 38.72 -17.84
N GLY A 11 63.79 38.69 -17.77
CA GLY A 11 62.96 39.90 -17.71
C GLY A 11 62.14 40.23 -18.96
N SER A 12 60.84 39.95 -18.90
CA SER A 12 59.84 41.02 -18.92
C SER A 12 58.54 40.50 -18.32
N GLN A 13 58.13 41.12 -17.20
CA GLN A 13 56.82 40.92 -16.61
C GLN A 13 55.79 41.58 -17.52
N SER A 14 54.93 40.80 -18.15
CA SER A 14 53.62 41.27 -18.62
C SER A 14 52.59 40.89 -17.56
N LYS A 15 52.19 41.87 -16.74
CA LYS A 15 51.03 41.78 -15.82
C LYS A 15 49.73 41.85 -16.63
N GLY A 16 49.46 40.85 -17.47
CA GLY A 16 48.28 40.81 -18.35
C GLY A 16 47.19 39.82 -17.95
N ASP A 17 47.53 38.71 -17.29
CA ASP A 17 46.66 37.52 -17.38
C ASP A 17 45.81 37.23 -16.14
N ALA A 18 46.01 37.93 -15.01
CA ALA A 18 45.21 37.67 -13.81
C ALA A 18 43.79 38.28 -13.84
N HIS A 19 43.58 39.34 -14.65
CA HIS A 19 42.31 40.06 -14.68
C HIS A 19 41.31 39.44 -15.69
N SER A 20 41.81 38.76 -16.72
CA SER A 20 40.96 38.07 -17.72
C SER A 20 40.39 36.77 -17.16
N THR A 21 41.20 35.99 -16.43
CA THR A 21 40.74 34.73 -15.81
C THR A 21 39.77 34.97 -14.65
N ALA A 22 39.90 36.09 -13.92
CA ALA A 22 38.97 36.47 -12.87
C ALA A 22 37.59 36.89 -13.41
N LEU A 23 37.55 37.54 -14.57
CA LEU A 23 36.30 37.92 -15.25
C LEU A 23 35.59 36.70 -15.87
N GLU A 24 36.33 35.75 -16.45
CA GLU A 24 35.76 34.49 -16.93
C GLU A 24 35.18 33.63 -15.79
N MET A 25 35.88 33.52 -14.66
CA MET A 25 35.36 32.83 -13.47
C MET A 25 34.13 33.52 -12.86
N GLN A 26 34.06 34.85 -12.91
CA GLN A 26 32.87 35.59 -12.46
C GLN A 26 31.69 35.41 -13.42
N HIS A 27 31.92 35.33 -14.73
CA HIS A 27 30.87 35.16 -15.73
C HIS A 27 30.29 33.72 -15.73
N GLU A 28 31.13 32.70 -15.50
CA GLU A 28 30.65 31.32 -15.28
C GLU A 28 29.93 31.12 -13.94
N ALA A 29 30.30 31.86 -12.90
CA ALA A 29 29.61 31.82 -11.61
C ALA A 29 28.20 32.46 -11.67
N LEU A 30 28.00 33.45 -12.56
CA LEU A 30 26.73 34.15 -12.74
C LEU A 30 25.72 33.39 -13.64
N LEU A 31 26.17 32.38 -14.40
CA LEU A 31 25.32 31.59 -15.30
C LEU A 31 24.88 30.25 -14.71
N LYS A 32 25.26 29.91 -13.48
CA LYS A 32 24.69 28.77 -12.78
C LYS A 32 23.28 29.13 -12.29
N PRO A 33 22.21 28.44 -12.74
CA PRO A 33 20.89 28.63 -12.17
C PRO A 33 20.96 28.23 -10.69
N THR A 34 21.03 29.23 -9.82
CA THR A 34 21.03 29.01 -8.37
C THR A 34 19.61 28.62 -8.02
N ARG A 35 19.34 27.31 -7.96
CA ARG A 35 18.05 26.77 -7.53
C ARG A 35 17.75 27.39 -6.16
N PRO A 36 16.58 28.03 -5.97
CA PRO A 36 16.25 28.61 -4.67
C PRO A 36 16.35 27.51 -3.62
N LYS A 37 17.17 27.72 -2.58
CA LYS A 37 17.17 26.85 -1.41
C LYS A 37 15.73 26.83 -0.89
N PRO A 38 15.07 25.65 -0.74
CA PRO A 38 13.73 25.62 -0.19
C PRO A 38 13.76 26.25 1.19
N GLN A 39 13.09 27.40 1.34
CA GLN A 39 12.86 28.01 2.63
C GLN A 39 12.10 26.99 3.47
N ARG A 40 12.78 26.48 4.49
CA ARG A 40 12.22 25.59 5.49
C ARG A 40 11.29 26.40 6.39
N MET A 41 10.04 26.55 5.97
CA MET A 41 8.93 26.91 6.85
C MET A 41 7.75 26.00 6.53
N VAL A 42 7.80 24.78 7.08
CA VAL A 42 6.57 24.06 7.41
C VAL A 42 6.07 24.76 8.67
N SER A 43 4.91 25.41 8.59
CA SER A 43 4.26 25.95 9.78
C SER A 43 3.94 24.78 10.69
N GLN A 44 4.57 24.72 11.87
CA GLN A 44 4.28 23.69 12.88
C GLN A 44 2.79 23.70 13.32
N SER A 45 2.04 24.77 13.00
CA SER A 45 0.61 24.90 13.26
C SER A 45 -0.24 23.85 12.53
N ASP A 46 0.05 23.56 11.26
CA ASP A 46 -0.83 22.72 10.44
C ASP A 46 -0.69 21.22 10.80
N LEU A 47 0.47 20.83 11.34
CA LEU A 47 0.73 19.48 11.84
C LEU A 47 0.13 19.25 13.23
N LEU A 48 0.13 20.27 14.09
CA LEU A 48 -0.53 20.21 15.41
C LEU A 48 -2.06 20.28 15.29
N GLU A 49 -2.63 20.97 14.30
CA GLU A 49 -4.07 20.90 13.97
C GLU A 49 -4.50 19.48 13.56
N ASN A 50 -3.60 18.73 12.93
CA ASN A 50 -3.82 17.31 12.60
C ASN A 50 -3.86 16.39 13.84
N MET A 51 -3.35 16.87 14.99
CA MET A 51 -3.36 16.15 16.27
C MET A 51 -4.35 16.76 17.28
N THR A 52 -4.77 18.00 17.12
CA THR A 52 -5.54 18.74 18.11
C THR A 52 -6.65 19.59 17.49
N SER A 53 -7.90 19.22 17.80
CA SER A 53 -8.90 20.13 18.38
C SER A 53 -10.02 20.82 17.58
N GLN A 54 -10.24 20.61 16.27
CA GLN A 54 -11.43 21.23 15.61
C GLN A 54 -12.56 20.27 15.20
N SER A 55 -12.29 18.98 15.11
CA SER A 55 -13.26 18.00 14.59
C SER A 55 -14.36 17.62 15.61
N TYR A 56 -14.06 17.59 16.90
CA TYR A 56 -15.03 17.22 17.95
C TYR A 56 -15.94 18.36 18.39
N THR A 57 -15.48 19.61 18.34
CA THR A 57 -16.31 20.79 18.60
C THR A 57 -17.48 20.89 17.60
N ASP A 58 -17.30 20.36 16.39
CA ASP A 58 -18.32 20.28 15.32
C ASP A 58 -19.28 19.08 15.47
N LEU A 59 -18.89 18.04 16.25
CA LEU A 59 -19.72 16.87 16.57
C LEU A 59 -20.72 17.14 17.70
N LEU A 60 -20.42 18.14 18.53
CA LEU A 60 -21.21 18.52 19.71
C LEU A 60 -21.76 19.94 19.59
N ASN A 61 -22.13 20.35 18.37
CA ASN A 61 -22.81 21.62 18.22
C ASN A 61 -24.21 21.48 18.84
N LYS A 62 -24.52 22.31 19.83
CA LYS A 62 -25.72 22.20 20.70
C LYS A 62 -27.03 22.31 19.92
N ASP A 63 -26.96 22.79 18.68
CA ASP A 63 -28.09 23.04 17.79
C ASP A 63 -28.39 21.88 16.81
N ASP A 64 -27.60 20.79 16.83
CA ASP A 64 -27.85 19.64 15.98
C ASP A 64 -28.98 18.75 16.53
N GLY A 65 -29.97 18.45 15.70
CA GLY A 65 -31.00 17.46 16.02
C GLY A 65 -30.42 16.04 16.21
N TYR A 66 -31.11 15.20 16.98
CA TYR A 66 -30.69 13.83 17.32
C TYR A 66 -30.26 12.99 16.10
N MET A 67 -31.01 13.06 15.00
CA MET A 67 -30.68 12.34 13.77
C MET A 67 -29.36 12.82 13.16
N THR A 68 -29.11 14.13 13.13
CA THR A 68 -27.85 14.72 12.65
C THR A 68 -26.68 14.31 13.53
N MET A 69 -26.87 14.30 14.84
CA MET A 69 -25.86 13.84 15.81
C MET A 69 -25.53 12.35 15.61
N MET A 70 -26.55 11.49 15.46
CA MET A 70 -26.36 10.07 15.18
C MET A 70 -25.66 9.82 13.84
N THR A 71 -26.05 10.56 12.79
CA THR A 71 -25.39 10.48 11.48
C THR A 71 -23.94 10.94 11.56
N LYS A 72 -23.63 12.00 12.31
CA LYS A 72 -22.26 12.46 12.55
C LYS A 72 -21.43 11.45 13.34
N LEU A 73 -22.01 10.82 14.36
CA LEU A 73 -21.38 9.75 15.14
C LEU A 73 -21.09 8.51 14.30
N VAL A 74 -21.98 8.14 13.38
CA VAL A 74 -21.77 7.00 12.48
C VAL A 74 -20.77 7.33 11.38
N ASN A 75 -20.82 8.51 10.79
CA ASN A 75 -19.94 8.89 9.68
C ASN A 75 -18.51 9.21 10.12
N GLY A 76 -18.30 9.51 11.40
CA GLY A 76 -16.99 9.80 11.94
C GLY A 76 -16.44 11.17 11.51
N PRO A 77 -15.18 11.43 11.87
CA PRO A 77 -14.58 12.73 11.65
C PRO A 77 -14.25 12.93 10.17
N LYS A 78 -14.40 14.17 9.67
CA LYS A 78 -14.13 14.48 8.26
C LYS A 78 -12.68 14.11 7.92
N PRO A 79 -12.41 13.50 6.77
CA PRO A 79 -11.04 13.32 6.32
C PRO A 79 -10.37 14.71 6.23
N ILE A 80 -9.04 14.78 6.33
CA ILE A 80 -8.22 16.00 6.15
C ILE A 80 -7.24 15.74 4.99
N PRO A 81 -7.13 16.63 3.99
CA PRO A 81 -6.23 16.39 2.87
C PRO A 81 -4.80 16.66 3.36
N VAL A 82 -3.92 15.67 3.24
CA VAL A 82 -2.52 15.84 3.62
C VAL A 82 -1.72 16.15 2.36
N ILE A 83 -0.92 17.21 2.42
CA ILE A 83 0.04 17.49 1.35
C ILE A 83 1.20 16.52 1.54
N GLU A 84 1.34 15.59 0.60
CA GLU A 84 2.53 14.74 0.56
C GLU A 84 3.70 15.63 0.16
N THR A 85 4.54 15.98 1.13
CA THR A 85 5.88 16.51 0.83
C THR A 85 6.69 15.35 0.29
N ALA A 86 6.56 15.11 -1.02
CA ALA A 86 7.54 14.35 -1.77
C ALA A 86 8.86 15.11 -1.61
N HIS A 87 9.65 14.75 -0.60
CA HIS A 87 11.03 15.15 -0.56
C HIS A 87 11.64 14.54 -1.81
N THR A 88 12.05 15.40 -2.74
CA THR A 88 12.99 15.00 -3.77
C THR A 88 14.31 14.71 -3.05
N GLU A 89 14.39 13.53 -2.43
CA GLU A 89 15.65 12.87 -2.15
C GLU A 89 16.40 12.75 -3.49
N ASP A 90 17.73 12.75 -3.46
CA ASP A 90 18.63 12.87 -4.62
C ASP A 90 18.44 11.77 -5.69
N GLY A 91 17.30 11.74 -6.38
CA GLY A 91 16.95 10.91 -7.53
C GLY A 91 16.93 9.38 -7.35
N TRP A 92 17.80 8.79 -6.53
CA TRP A 92 18.03 7.36 -6.43
C TRP A 92 18.89 6.97 -5.19
N PRO A 93 18.73 5.75 -4.66
CA PRO A 93 19.43 5.32 -3.44
C PRO A 93 20.90 4.98 -3.71
N HIS A 94 21.80 5.53 -2.90
CA HIS A 94 23.26 5.48 -3.13
C HIS A 94 23.98 4.31 -2.44
N GLY A 95 23.32 3.56 -1.53
CA GLY A 95 23.92 2.43 -0.80
C GLY A 95 22.96 1.26 -0.53
N PHE A 96 23.44 0.16 0.06
CA PHE A 96 22.59 -1.01 0.38
C PHE A 96 21.53 -0.70 1.43
N ALA A 97 21.90 -0.04 2.53
CA ALA A 97 20.95 0.36 3.58
C ALA A 97 19.89 1.33 3.03
N ASP A 98 20.31 2.21 2.14
CA ASP A 98 19.45 3.16 1.45
C ASP A 98 18.48 2.46 0.49
N ARG A 99 18.97 1.49 -0.31
CA ARG A 99 18.15 0.62 -1.16
C ARG A 99 17.20 -0.27 -0.36
N ALA A 100 17.62 -0.77 0.79
CA ALA A 100 16.79 -1.60 1.66
C ALA A 100 15.71 -0.76 2.35
N SER A 101 16.06 0.45 2.81
CA SER A 101 15.11 1.43 3.34
C SER A 101 14.12 1.85 2.26
N TRP A 102 14.59 2.13 1.05
CA TRP A 102 13.74 2.40 -0.10
C TRP A 102 12.86 1.21 -0.46
N ALA A 103 13.38 -0.01 -0.48
CA ALA A 103 12.58 -1.20 -0.77
C ALA A 103 11.51 -1.41 0.29
N LEU A 104 11.86 -1.26 1.56
CA LEU A 104 10.95 -1.36 2.71
C LEU A 104 9.93 -0.22 2.71
N GLU A 105 10.33 1.01 2.37
CA GLU A 105 9.42 2.12 2.14
C GLU A 105 8.52 1.84 0.94
N LEU A 106 9.02 1.29 -0.16
CA LEU A 106 8.22 0.99 -1.36
C LEU A 106 7.29 -0.20 -1.16
N GLU A 107 7.61 -1.11 -0.23
CA GLU A 107 6.79 -2.26 0.15
C GLU A 107 5.73 -1.89 1.21
N LEU A 108 6.09 -1.06 2.19
CA LEU A 108 5.22 -0.65 3.30
C LEU A 108 4.43 0.63 3.01
N SER A 109 5.01 1.58 2.27
CA SER A 109 4.27 2.73 1.75
C SER A 109 3.42 2.22 0.59
N MET A 110 2.15 2.00 0.86
CA MET A 110 1.16 1.54 -0.12
C MET A 110 0.82 2.63 -1.17
N ARG A 111 1.75 3.55 -1.43
CA ARG A 111 1.64 4.68 -2.34
C ARG A 111 1.55 4.17 -3.78
N GLY A 112 0.43 4.46 -4.42
CA GLY A 112 0.27 4.42 -5.88
C GLY A 112 0.20 3.03 -6.52
N VAL A 113 -1.01 2.47 -6.64
CA VAL A 113 -1.39 1.52 -7.70
C VAL A 113 -2.93 1.57 -7.85
N GLY A 114 -3.47 2.59 -8.51
CA GLY A 114 -4.84 2.48 -9.03
C GLY A 114 -4.88 1.38 -10.09
N PHE A 115 -5.83 0.45 -10.02
CA PHE A 115 -5.97 -0.65 -10.99
C PHE A 115 -6.73 -0.23 -12.25
N THR A 116 -6.26 0.82 -12.92
CA THR A 116 -6.50 0.94 -14.36
C THR A 116 -5.34 0.22 -15.03
N TRP A 117 -5.61 -0.92 -15.66
CA TRP A 117 -4.73 -1.97 -16.23
C TRP A 117 -3.52 -1.55 -17.12
N THR A 118 -3.16 -0.27 -17.14
CA THR A 118 -2.08 0.34 -17.91
C THR A 118 -1.24 1.36 -17.13
N THR A 119 -1.66 1.76 -15.94
CA THR A 119 -0.85 2.63 -15.08
C THR A 119 -1.08 2.20 -13.65
N ALA A 120 0.00 1.82 -12.94
CA ALA A 120 0.02 2.10 -11.52
C ALA A 120 -0.26 3.59 -11.44
N ASP A 121 -1.49 3.97 -11.09
CA ASP A 121 -1.85 5.36 -10.91
C ASP A 121 -1.11 5.81 -9.64
N ILE A 122 0.20 6.02 -9.81
CA ILE A 122 1.04 6.90 -9.00
C ILE A 122 0.61 8.29 -9.46
N ARG A 123 -0.65 8.61 -9.20
CA ARG A 123 -1.08 9.98 -9.20
C ARG A 123 -0.34 10.57 -8.01
N HIS A 124 0.85 11.10 -8.27
CA HIS A 124 1.51 12.11 -7.46
C HIS A 124 0.62 13.37 -7.47
N THR A 125 -0.65 13.22 -7.11
CA THR A 125 -1.41 14.38 -6.69
C THR A 125 -0.76 14.78 -5.38
N THR A 126 -0.32 16.02 -5.30
CA THR A 126 0.28 16.58 -4.10
C THR A 126 -0.67 16.55 -2.90
N LYS A 127 -1.96 16.23 -3.11
CA LYS A 127 -3.02 16.18 -2.08
C LYS A 127 -3.66 14.80 -2.06
N THR A 128 -3.12 13.89 -1.26
CA THR A 128 -3.75 12.60 -1.00
C THR A 128 -4.56 12.69 0.29
N TRP A 129 -5.81 12.24 0.27
CA TRP A 129 -6.61 12.12 1.49
C TRP A 129 -6.07 10.97 2.34
N LEU A 130 -5.64 11.28 3.56
CA LEU A 130 -5.15 10.29 4.51
C LEU A 130 -6.05 10.26 5.75
N PRO A 131 -6.47 9.06 6.20
CA PRO A 131 -7.19 8.94 7.46
C PRO A 131 -6.29 9.39 8.62
N THR A 132 -6.78 10.35 9.41
CA THR A 132 -6.12 10.81 10.65
C THR A 132 -6.13 9.72 11.71
N VAL A 133 -5.31 9.85 12.75
CA VAL A 133 -5.34 8.96 13.93
C VAL A 133 -6.75 8.91 14.53
N GLN A 134 -7.42 10.05 14.63
CA GLN A 134 -8.79 10.14 15.13
C GLN A 134 -9.78 9.37 14.24
N ASN A 135 -9.69 9.49 12.92
CA ASN A 135 -10.56 8.75 11.98
C ASN A 135 -10.33 7.24 12.10
N ARG A 136 -9.07 6.82 12.30
CA ARG A 136 -8.72 5.41 12.48
C ARG A 136 -9.25 4.86 13.80
N LEU A 137 -9.09 5.59 14.89
CA LEU A 137 -9.66 5.20 16.20
C LEU A 137 -11.18 5.11 16.12
N HIS A 138 -11.85 6.12 15.54
CA HIS A 138 -13.29 6.09 15.33
C HIS A 138 -13.73 4.87 14.52
N SER A 139 -13.08 4.61 13.38
CA SER A 139 -13.35 3.43 12.55
C SER A 139 -13.14 2.12 13.31
N ILE A 140 -12.08 2.01 14.12
CA ILE A 140 -11.82 0.84 14.96
C ILE A 140 -12.97 0.60 15.94
N PHE A 141 -13.45 1.62 16.65
CA PHE A 141 -14.45 1.43 17.69
C PHE A 141 -15.89 1.35 17.16
N VAL A 142 -16.21 2.06 16.07
CA VAL A 142 -17.59 2.22 15.58
C VAL A 142 -17.92 1.29 14.41
N HIS A 143 -16.92 0.88 13.62
CA HIS A 143 -17.14 0.04 12.44
C HIS A 143 -16.46 -1.32 12.54
N VAL A 144 -15.13 -1.31 12.64
CA VAL A 144 -14.31 -2.54 12.53
C VAL A 144 -14.49 -3.43 13.76
N GLY A 145 -14.46 -2.86 14.95
CA GLY A 145 -14.57 -3.56 16.23
C GLY A 145 -15.87 -4.36 16.37
N PRO A 146 -17.06 -3.74 16.18
CA PRO A 146 -18.33 -4.46 16.24
C PRO A 146 -18.41 -5.62 15.24
N VAL A 147 -17.97 -5.41 13.99
CA VAL A 147 -17.93 -6.45 12.96
C VAL A 147 -16.99 -7.58 13.37
N LEU A 148 -15.80 -7.26 13.87
CA LEU A 148 -14.80 -8.24 14.30
C LEU A 148 -15.32 -9.10 15.46
N VAL A 149 -15.94 -8.48 16.48
CA VAL A 149 -16.49 -9.17 17.65
C VAL A 149 -17.63 -10.09 17.24
N LEU A 150 -18.57 -9.60 16.42
CA LEU A 150 -19.71 -10.40 15.96
C LEU A 150 -19.24 -11.58 15.09
N ALA A 151 -18.38 -11.32 14.12
CA ALA A 151 -17.83 -12.35 13.25
C ALA A 151 -17.04 -13.40 14.04
N TRP A 152 -16.19 -12.98 14.98
CA TRP A 152 -15.47 -13.87 15.87
C TRP A 152 -16.42 -14.71 16.75
N ALA A 153 -17.48 -14.11 17.29
CA ALA A 153 -18.46 -14.84 18.10
C ALA A 153 -19.15 -15.94 17.30
N VAL A 154 -19.55 -15.65 16.04
CA VAL A 154 -20.14 -16.63 15.12
C VAL A 154 -19.14 -17.73 14.77
N ILE A 155 -17.91 -17.37 14.37
CA ILE A 155 -16.85 -18.34 14.04
C ILE A 155 -16.57 -19.24 15.24
N ARG A 156 -16.41 -18.67 16.43
CA ARG A 156 -16.16 -19.41 17.67
C ARG A 156 -17.34 -20.34 18.00
N TYR A 157 -18.57 -19.86 17.86
CA TYR A 157 -19.76 -20.68 18.09
C TYR A 157 -19.78 -21.88 17.14
N MET A 158 -19.63 -21.65 15.83
CA MET A 158 -19.58 -22.68 14.81
C MET A 158 -18.45 -23.69 15.06
N TYR A 159 -17.26 -23.19 15.39
CA TYR A 159 -16.12 -24.03 15.67
C TYR A 159 -16.35 -24.92 16.90
N VAL A 160 -16.71 -24.33 18.04
CA VAL A 160 -16.85 -25.07 19.31
C VAL A 160 -18.05 -26.03 19.29
N ARG A 161 -19.18 -25.62 18.68
CA ARG A 161 -20.42 -26.40 18.72
C ARG A 161 -20.56 -27.39 17.58
N ARG A 162 -19.96 -27.12 16.42
CA ARG A 162 -20.13 -27.95 15.21
C ARG A 162 -18.83 -28.63 14.82
N LEU A 163 -17.79 -27.86 14.52
CA LEU A 163 -16.57 -28.40 13.88
C LEU A 163 -15.70 -29.20 14.86
N ALA A 164 -15.41 -28.67 16.05
CA ALA A 164 -14.53 -29.32 17.01
C ALA A 164 -15.02 -30.72 17.44
N PRO A 165 -16.33 -30.92 17.75
CA PRO A 165 -16.86 -32.26 18.02
C PRO A 165 -16.72 -33.24 16.84
N MET A 166 -16.91 -32.78 15.60
CA MET A 166 -16.75 -33.61 14.40
C MET A 166 -15.29 -34.06 14.23
N THR A 167 -14.35 -33.13 14.42
CA THR A 167 -12.91 -33.43 14.28
C THR A 167 -12.35 -34.29 15.41
N ALA A 168 -12.96 -34.25 16.60
CA ALA A 168 -12.56 -35.06 17.75
C ALA A 168 -13.21 -36.45 17.78
N GLY A 169 -14.13 -36.72 16.86
CA GLY A 169 -14.81 -38.01 16.76
C GLY A 169 -13.86 -39.15 16.33
N PRO A 170 -14.29 -40.41 16.49
CA PRO A 170 -13.47 -41.58 16.11
C PRO A 170 -13.27 -41.73 14.60
N SER A 171 -14.05 -41.01 13.79
CA SER A 171 -13.96 -41.03 12.32
C SER A 171 -14.25 -39.62 11.80
N PRO A 172 -13.26 -38.71 11.85
CA PRO A 172 -13.45 -37.34 11.39
C PRO A 172 -13.66 -37.33 9.86
N PRO A 173 -14.59 -36.50 9.35
CA PRO A 173 -14.81 -36.34 7.92
C PRO A 173 -13.58 -35.70 7.27
N GLU A 174 -13.36 -35.99 5.98
CA GLU A 174 -12.28 -35.39 5.19
C GLU A 174 -12.43 -33.86 5.11
N SER A 175 -13.67 -33.38 5.01
CA SER A 175 -14.01 -31.96 5.03
C SER A 175 -15.11 -31.68 6.05
N PRO A 176 -14.77 -31.30 7.29
CA PRO A 176 -15.75 -30.95 8.32
C PRO A 176 -16.68 -29.79 7.93
N PHE A 177 -16.26 -28.94 6.99
CA PHE A 177 -17.07 -27.85 6.47
C PHE A 177 -18.25 -28.36 5.64
N ASP A 178 -18.03 -29.39 4.81
CA ASP A 178 -19.04 -29.91 3.90
C ASP A 178 -20.16 -30.67 4.63
N GLU A 179 -19.89 -31.11 5.87
CA GLU A 179 -20.88 -31.71 6.78
C GLU A 179 -21.81 -30.70 7.46
N LEU A 180 -21.51 -29.39 7.36
CA LEU A 180 -22.40 -28.36 7.87
C LEU A 180 -23.63 -28.23 6.96
N THR A 181 -24.75 -27.84 7.55
CA THR A 181 -25.94 -27.49 6.73
C THR A 181 -25.63 -26.27 5.85
N LEU A 182 -26.29 -26.14 4.69
CA LEU A 182 -26.05 -24.99 3.80
C LEU A 182 -26.16 -23.62 4.51
N PRO A 183 -27.16 -23.36 5.38
CA PRO A 183 -27.21 -22.10 6.13
C PRO A 183 -25.99 -21.88 7.04
N GLU A 184 -25.49 -22.96 7.67
CA GLU A 184 -24.30 -22.92 8.50
C GLU A 184 -23.03 -22.66 7.68
N GLN A 185 -22.92 -23.26 6.49
CA GLN A 185 -21.82 -22.99 5.55
C GLN A 185 -21.83 -21.52 5.13
N TYR A 186 -22.97 -20.99 4.66
CA TYR A 186 -23.08 -19.58 4.29
C TYR A 186 -22.78 -18.63 5.45
N LEU A 187 -23.30 -18.93 6.64
CA LEU A 187 -23.05 -18.13 7.84
C LEU A 187 -21.56 -18.13 8.20
N LEU A 188 -20.92 -19.29 8.20
CA LEU A 188 -19.50 -19.42 8.52
C LEU A 188 -18.62 -18.74 7.47
N THR A 189 -18.88 -18.93 6.18
CA THR A 189 -18.16 -18.27 5.08
C THR A 189 -18.30 -16.75 5.16
N THR A 190 -19.52 -16.25 5.40
CA THR A 190 -19.78 -14.81 5.54
C THR A 190 -19.06 -14.24 6.77
N ALA A 191 -19.12 -14.93 7.91
CA ALA A 191 -18.43 -14.51 9.12
C ALA A 191 -16.90 -14.52 8.94
N LEU A 192 -16.34 -15.54 8.30
CA LEU A 192 -14.91 -15.59 7.97
C LEU A 192 -14.48 -14.45 7.04
N GLY A 193 -15.25 -14.18 5.98
CA GLY A 193 -14.96 -13.06 5.08
C GLY A 193 -15.03 -11.70 5.78
N ALA A 194 -16.07 -11.46 6.57
CA ALA A 194 -16.21 -10.24 7.36
C ALA A 194 -15.08 -10.10 8.41
N PHE A 195 -14.72 -11.19 9.08
CA PHE A 195 -13.61 -11.23 10.03
C PHE A 195 -12.29 -10.90 9.36
N LEU A 196 -11.98 -11.50 8.21
CA LEU A 196 -10.73 -11.23 7.47
C LEU A 196 -10.62 -9.76 7.06
N MET A 197 -11.68 -9.19 6.47
CA MET A 197 -11.68 -7.77 6.11
C MET A 197 -11.51 -6.86 7.33
N ALA A 198 -12.25 -7.14 8.41
CA ALA A 198 -12.14 -6.36 9.65
C ALA A 198 -10.74 -6.49 10.29
N ALA A 199 -10.16 -7.69 10.32
CA ALA A 199 -8.84 -7.95 10.89
C ALA A 199 -7.73 -7.23 10.11
N PHE A 200 -7.74 -7.28 8.78
CA PHE A 200 -6.80 -6.51 7.96
C PHE A 200 -6.97 -4.99 8.16
N SER A 201 -8.21 -4.50 8.21
CA SER A 201 -8.50 -3.09 8.49
C SER A 201 -7.95 -2.64 9.85
N LEU A 202 -8.14 -3.47 10.89
CA LEU A 202 -7.65 -3.23 12.24
C LEU A 202 -6.13 -3.19 12.26
N GLY A 203 -5.47 -4.23 11.74
CA GLY A 203 -4.00 -4.32 11.71
C GLY A 203 -3.38 -3.14 10.97
N HIS A 204 -3.90 -2.81 9.78
CA HIS A 204 -3.46 -1.67 8.99
C HIS A 204 -3.67 -0.33 9.73
N SER A 205 -4.82 -0.15 10.37
CA SER A 205 -5.11 1.08 11.13
C SER A 205 -4.24 1.22 12.37
N MET A 206 -3.99 0.13 13.10
CA MET A 206 -3.09 0.12 14.26
C MET A 206 -1.66 0.43 13.84
N PHE A 207 -1.16 -0.19 12.77
CA PHE A 207 0.18 0.07 12.26
C PHE A 207 0.35 1.53 11.84
N ALA A 208 -0.64 2.08 11.12
CA ALA A 208 -0.63 3.49 10.73
C ALA A 208 -0.68 4.45 11.94
N ILE A 209 -1.40 4.11 13.01
CA ILE A 209 -1.40 4.88 14.27
C ILE A 209 -0.02 4.83 14.94
N ILE A 210 0.61 3.65 15.01
CA ILE A 210 1.95 3.48 15.60
C ILE A 210 2.99 4.31 14.84
N CYS A 211 2.88 4.36 13.51
CA CYS A 211 3.80 5.12 12.67
C CYS A 211 3.48 6.61 12.57
N SER A 212 2.31 7.08 13.03
CA SER A 212 1.91 8.49 12.91
C SER A 212 2.87 9.48 13.58
N PRO A 213 3.53 9.18 14.72
CA PRO A 213 4.51 10.08 15.33
C PRO A 213 5.77 10.30 14.50
N LEU A 214 6.01 9.47 13.47
CA LEU A 214 7.17 9.58 12.58
C LEU A 214 6.98 10.68 11.54
N ALA A 215 5.82 11.35 11.50
CA ALA A 215 5.57 12.46 10.58
C ALA A 215 6.63 13.57 10.71
N PRO A 216 7.12 14.14 9.59
CA PRO A 216 6.67 13.94 8.20
C PRO A 216 7.40 12.81 7.45
N HIS A 217 8.00 11.83 8.12
CA HIS A 217 8.66 10.72 7.44
C HIS A 217 7.66 9.96 6.57
N PRO A 218 8.07 9.55 5.35
CA PRO A 218 7.28 8.68 4.48
C PRO A 218 6.46 7.55 5.10
N ILE A 219 7.05 6.84 6.06
CA ILE A 219 6.44 5.70 6.75
C ILE A 219 5.29 6.10 7.69
N SER A 220 5.05 7.39 7.92
CA SER A 220 3.88 7.87 8.67
C SER A 220 2.61 7.98 7.80
N PHE A 221 2.73 7.82 6.49
CA PHE A 221 1.64 8.01 5.53
C PHE A 221 1.13 6.69 4.96
N PHE A 222 -0.04 6.26 5.44
CA PHE A 222 -0.71 5.04 4.96
C PHE A 222 -2.01 5.38 4.21
N PRO A 223 -2.09 5.10 2.89
CA PRO A 223 -3.31 5.31 2.14
C PRO A 223 -4.42 4.36 2.60
N PRO A 224 -5.68 4.59 2.19
CA PRO A 224 -6.77 3.69 2.49
C PRO A 224 -6.49 2.26 2.01
N LEU A 225 -6.72 1.29 2.90
CA LEU A 225 -6.52 -0.14 2.61
C LEU A 225 -7.51 -0.64 1.54
N TYR A 226 -8.74 -0.13 1.62
CA TYR A 226 -9.84 -0.35 0.67
C TYR A 226 -10.19 0.99 0.02
N THR A 227 -10.34 1.02 -1.30
CA THR A 227 -10.64 2.26 -2.02
C THR A 227 -12.12 2.42 -2.33
N THR A 228 -12.88 1.32 -2.33
CA THR A 228 -14.32 1.30 -2.60
C THR A 228 -15.03 0.53 -1.49
N ARG A 229 -16.29 0.91 -1.19
CA ARG A 229 -17.09 0.17 -0.22
C ARG A 229 -17.51 -1.16 -0.83
N VAL A 230 -17.50 -2.22 -0.04
CA VAL A 230 -17.77 -3.59 -0.52
C VAL A 230 -19.14 -3.72 -1.19
N TRP A 231 -20.14 -2.97 -0.72
CA TRP A 231 -21.51 -2.96 -1.26
C TRP A 231 -21.65 -2.24 -2.61
N ASP A 232 -20.69 -1.39 -2.98
CA ASP A 232 -20.71 -0.67 -4.26
C ASP A 232 -20.08 -1.52 -5.39
N ILE A 233 -19.62 -2.73 -5.07
CA ILE A 233 -18.88 -3.59 -5.98
C ILE A 233 -19.82 -4.60 -6.62
N THR A 234 -19.91 -4.53 -7.94
CA THR A 234 -20.82 -5.36 -8.73
C THR A 234 -20.09 -6.36 -9.63
N SER A 235 -18.76 -6.49 -9.49
CA SER A 235 -17.94 -7.39 -10.32
C SER A 235 -16.81 -8.05 -9.52
N ALA A 236 -16.42 -9.26 -9.87
CA ALA A 236 -15.25 -9.93 -9.29
C ALA A 236 -13.96 -9.17 -9.63
N ARG A 237 -13.86 -8.65 -10.86
CA ARG A 237 -12.80 -7.73 -11.28
C ARG A 237 -12.76 -6.49 -10.40
N GLY A 238 -13.92 -5.87 -10.13
CA GLY A 238 -14.02 -4.70 -9.26
C GLY A 238 -13.64 -5.01 -7.82
N PHE A 239 -14.03 -6.19 -7.31
CA PHE A 239 -13.65 -6.66 -5.98
C PHE A 239 -12.14 -6.75 -5.82
N TRP A 240 -11.47 -7.48 -6.70
CA TRP A 240 -10.02 -7.68 -6.60
C TRP A 240 -9.20 -6.44 -6.97
N SER A 241 -9.78 -5.47 -7.70
CA SER A 241 -9.11 -4.22 -8.07
C SER A 241 -9.25 -3.11 -7.01
N TYR A 242 -10.42 -3.00 -6.38
CA TYR A 242 -10.78 -1.83 -5.55
C TYR A 242 -11.42 -2.18 -4.19
N GLY A 243 -12.00 -3.38 -4.08
CA GLY A 243 -12.73 -3.82 -2.89
C GLY A 243 -11.91 -4.58 -1.87
N TRP A 244 -10.92 -5.32 -2.34
CA TRP A 244 -10.01 -6.08 -1.51
C TRP A 244 -8.81 -5.25 -1.09
N HIS A 245 -8.06 -5.74 -0.11
CA HIS A 245 -6.93 -5.01 0.44
C HIS A 245 -5.89 -4.74 -0.64
N ARG A 246 -5.32 -3.54 -0.62
CA ARG A 246 -4.20 -3.19 -1.53
C ARG A 246 -2.83 -3.53 -0.93
N LEU A 247 -2.82 -4.16 0.25
CA LEU A 247 -1.62 -4.73 0.84
C LEU A 247 -1.04 -5.74 -0.16
N PHE A 248 0.24 -5.60 -0.51
CA PHE A 248 0.94 -6.40 -1.53
C PHE A 248 0.56 -6.18 -3.00
N ALA A 249 -0.28 -5.19 -3.33
CA ALA A 249 -0.67 -4.93 -4.73
C ALA A 249 0.56 -4.76 -5.66
N ARG A 250 1.58 -4.05 -5.19
CA ARG A 250 2.84 -3.86 -5.95
C ARG A 250 3.66 -5.13 -6.06
N LEU A 251 3.69 -5.95 -5.01
CA LEU A 251 4.37 -7.25 -5.04
C LEU A 251 3.79 -8.09 -6.17
N PHE A 252 2.46 -8.21 -6.23
CA PHE A 252 1.79 -8.99 -7.27
C PHE A 252 1.86 -8.34 -8.65
N LEU A 253 1.92 -7.01 -8.74
CA LEU A 253 2.16 -6.33 -10.01
C LEU A 253 3.53 -6.70 -10.59
N VAL A 254 4.59 -6.57 -9.79
CA VAL A 254 5.97 -6.76 -10.23
C VAL A 254 6.31 -8.24 -10.42
N TRP A 255 5.85 -9.10 -9.51
CA TRP A 255 6.21 -10.53 -9.50
C TRP A 255 5.17 -11.47 -10.11
N GLY A 256 3.97 -10.96 -10.41
CA GLY A 256 2.89 -11.73 -11.02
C GLY A 256 2.48 -11.17 -12.37
N VAL A 257 1.91 -9.96 -12.36
CA VAL A 257 1.29 -9.33 -13.53
C VAL A 257 2.29 -9.09 -14.65
N TRP A 258 3.43 -8.45 -14.39
CA TRP A 258 4.44 -8.15 -15.42
C TRP A 258 5.07 -9.42 -16.04
N PRO A 259 5.49 -10.44 -15.25
CA PRO A 259 5.93 -11.70 -15.82
C PRO A 259 4.84 -12.41 -16.61
N GLY A 260 3.60 -12.42 -16.11
CA GLY A 260 2.46 -13.05 -16.78
C GLY A 260 2.14 -12.39 -18.12
N GLU A 261 2.12 -11.06 -18.16
CA GLU A 261 2.02 -10.26 -19.39
C GLU A 261 3.13 -10.63 -20.38
N TRP A 262 4.37 -10.67 -19.92
CA TRP A 262 5.52 -11.02 -20.75
C TRP A 262 5.38 -12.43 -21.35
N VAL A 263 4.94 -13.42 -20.55
CA VAL A 263 4.72 -14.80 -21.02
C VAL A 263 3.63 -14.84 -22.08
N GLU A 264 2.47 -14.20 -21.86
CA GLU A 264 1.40 -14.18 -22.85
C GLU A 264 1.88 -13.56 -24.16
N ARG A 265 2.54 -12.41 -24.10
CA ARG A 265 3.08 -11.72 -25.29
C ARG A 265 4.07 -12.63 -26.04
N LYS A 266 4.95 -13.32 -25.32
CA LYS A 266 5.93 -14.25 -25.90
C LYS A 266 5.25 -15.43 -26.62
N LEU A 267 4.19 -15.99 -26.04
CA LEU A 267 3.49 -17.17 -26.57
C LEU A 267 2.55 -16.83 -27.73
N THR A 268 1.92 -15.66 -27.69
CA THR A 268 0.91 -15.24 -28.68
C THR A 268 1.47 -14.34 -29.78
N GLY A 269 2.71 -13.85 -29.62
CA GLY A 269 3.32 -12.90 -30.56
C GLY A 269 2.71 -11.49 -30.50
N LYS A 270 1.97 -11.16 -29.44
CA LYS A 270 1.31 -9.86 -29.28
C LYS A 270 2.31 -8.71 -29.20
N SER A 271 2.08 -7.67 -29.98
CA SER A 271 2.87 -6.44 -29.96
C SER A 271 2.59 -5.60 -28.69
N PRO A 272 3.49 -4.70 -28.26
CA PRO A 272 3.37 -3.96 -27.00
C PRO A 272 2.06 -3.15 -26.83
N ASP A 273 1.49 -2.70 -27.93
CA ASP A 273 0.23 -1.96 -28.04
C ASP A 273 -1.01 -2.85 -27.88
N GLN A 274 -0.88 -4.16 -28.02
CA GLN A 274 -1.99 -5.10 -27.84
C GLN A 274 -2.19 -5.48 -26.36
N PRO A 275 -3.44 -5.68 -25.93
CA PRO A 275 -3.75 -6.09 -24.57
C PRO A 275 -3.33 -7.55 -24.32
N ALA A 276 -2.70 -7.78 -23.17
CA ALA A 276 -2.25 -9.08 -22.67
C ALA A 276 -2.90 -9.35 -21.31
N ASP A 277 -4.23 -9.30 -21.28
CA ASP A 277 -5.00 -9.31 -20.03
C ASP A 277 -5.05 -10.71 -19.39
N VAL A 278 -4.97 -11.77 -20.18
CA VAL A 278 -5.01 -13.17 -19.69
C VAL A 278 -3.78 -13.47 -18.84
N GLY A 279 -2.59 -13.20 -19.38
CA GLY A 279 -1.32 -13.35 -18.71
C GLY A 279 -1.20 -12.46 -17.49
N LYS A 280 -1.67 -11.21 -17.57
CA LYS A 280 -1.72 -10.29 -16.43
C LYS A 280 -2.54 -10.85 -15.28
N VAL A 281 -3.79 -11.28 -15.53
CA VAL A 281 -4.68 -11.84 -14.51
C VAL A 281 -4.10 -13.13 -13.94
N LEU A 282 -3.76 -14.10 -14.79
CA LEU A 282 -3.22 -15.39 -14.33
C LEU A 282 -1.92 -15.21 -13.55
N GLY A 283 -1.02 -14.35 -14.03
CA GLY A 283 0.23 -14.04 -13.35
C GLY A 283 0.02 -13.44 -11.96
N GLY A 284 -0.88 -12.45 -11.84
CA GLY A 284 -1.23 -11.84 -10.56
C GLY A 284 -1.80 -12.85 -9.55
N PHE A 285 -2.76 -13.67 -9.97
CA PHE A 285 -3.40 -14.66 -9.11
C PHE A 285 -2.50 -15.85 -8.77
N LEU A 286 -1.65 -16.31 -9.69
CA LEU A 286 -0.66 -17.35 -9.40
C LEU A 286 0.41 -16.86 -8.42
N SER A 287 0.88 -15.62 -8.57
CA SER A 287 1.80 -15.02 -7.59
C SER A 287 1.16 -14.92 -6.21
N SER A 288 -0.11 -14.49 -6.14
CA SER A 288 -0.87 -14.48 -4.90
C SER A 288 -1.04 -15.87 -4.31
N ALA A 289 -1.39 -16.87 -5.13
CA ALA A 289 -1.52 -18.27 -4.71
C ALA A 289 -0.25 -18.78 -4.05
N VAL A 290 0.92 -18.52 -4.66
CA VAL A 290 2.21 -18.95 -4.12
C VAL A 290 2.45 -18.33 -2.75
N VAL A 291 2.34 -17.01 -2.62
CA VAL A 291 2.61 -16.30 -1.35
C VAL A 291 1.69 -16.80 -0.24
N HIS A 292 0.38 -16.89 -0.51
CA HIS A 292 -0.59 -17.32 0.50
C HIS A 292 -0.44 -18.81 0.86
N SER A 293 -0.19 -19.69 -0.11
CA SER A 293 0.07 -21.11 0.18
C SER A 293 1.32 -21.31 1.03
N PHE A 294 2.39 -20.53 0.82
CA PHE A 294 3.58 -20.59 1.69
C PHE A 294 3.26 -20.11 3.11
N SER A 295 2.50 -19.03 3.26
CA SER A 295 2.07 -18.53 4.58
C SER A 295 1.20 -19.54 5.31
N VAL A 296 0.17 -20.09 4.64
CA VAL A 296 -0.74 -21.10 5.21
C VAL A 296 0.01 -22.36 5.58
N ARG A 297 0.92 -22.83 4.73
CA ARG A 297 1.80 -23.97 5.05
C ARG A 297 2.57 -23.73 6.34
N GLY A 298 3.13 -22.53 6.53
CA GLY A 298 3.84 -22.15 7.75
C GLY A 298 2.96 -22.25 9.00
N THR A 299 1.68 -21.90 8.88
CA THR A 299 0.70 -21.98 9.98
C THR A 299 0.12 -23.37 10.21
N LEU A 300 0.09 -24.23 9.18
CA LEU A 300 -0.49 -25.59 9.20
C LEU A 300 0.60 -26.67 9.29
N ALA A 301 1.62 -26.45 10.12
CA ALA A 301 2.68 -27.41 10.41
C ALA A 301 3.41 -28.01 9.18
N GLY A 302 3.42 -27.29 8.04
CA GLY A 302 4.16 -27.70 6.85
C GLY A 302 3.37 -28.53 5.82
N SER A 303 2.07 -28.78 6.04
CA SER A 303 1.23 -29.58 5.14
C SER A 303 0.96 -28.88 3.80
N TRP A 304 1.34 -29.52 2.69
CA TRP A 304 1.10 -29.02 1.34
C TRP A 304 -0.31 -29.30 0.83
N THR A 305 -0.96 -30.36 1.31
CA THR A 305 -2.35 -30.69 0.94
C THR A 305 -3.30 -29.60 1.41
N ASP A 306 -3.08 -29.08 2.61
CA ASP A 306 -3.94 -28.05 3.19
C ASP A 306 -3.64 -26.68 2.55
N ALA A 307 -2.36 -26.40 2.29
CA ALA A 307 -1.93 -25.19 1.58
C ALA A 307 -2.40 -25.15 0.11
N ALA A 308 -2.69 -26.30 -0.50
CA ALA A 308 -3.23 -26.37 -1.86
C ALA A 308 -4.66 -25.80 -1.96
N GLY A 309 -5.41 -25.74 -0.86
CA GLY A 309 -6.72 -25.10 -0.80
C GLY A 309 -6.66 -23.63 -1.21
N GLU A 310 -5.69 -22.89 -0.68
CA GLU A 310 -5.43 -21.49 -1.05
C GLU A 310 -5.05 -21.34 -2.53
N ALA A 311 -4.19 -22.21 -3.03
CA ALA A 311 -3.79 -22.17 -4.44
C ALA A 311 -4.99 -22.37 -5.37
N LYS A 312 -5.89 -23.31 -5.03
CA LYS A 312 -7.15 -23.52 -5.77
C LYS A 312 -8.05 -22.28 -5.68
N PHE A 313 -8.19 -21.68 -4.50
CA PHE A 313 -9.00 -20.47 -4.31
C PHE A 313 -8.55 -19.34 -5.23
N PHE A 314 -7.26 -19.00 -5.24
CA PHE A 314 -6.74 -17.93 -6.09
C PHE A 314 -6.81 -18.28 -7.58
N ALA A 315 -6.51 -19.52 -7.96
CA ALA A 315 -6.61 -19.94 -9.36
C ALA A 315 -8.05 -19.82 -9.90
N LEU A 316 -9.04 -20.27 -9.13
CA LEU A 316 -10.45 -20.18 -9.50
C LEU A 316 -10.94 -18.72 -9.59
N ASN A 317 -10.49 -17.85 -8.69
CA ASN A 317 -10.80 -16.41 -8.77
C ASN A 317 -10.19 -15.75 -10.01
N GLY A 318 -8.95 -16.13 -10.37
CA GLY A 318 -8.32 -15.66 -11.61
C GLY A 318 -9.11 -16.05 -12.85
N ILE A 319 -9.59 -17.31 -12.91
CA ILE A 319 -10.47 -17.78 -13.99
C ILE A 319 -11.79 -17.02 -13.99
N ALA A 320 -12.42 -16.83 -12.83
CA ALA A 320 -13.69 -16.12 -12.72
C ALA A 320 -13.61 -14.69 -13.29
N ILE A 321 -12.50 -13.98 -13.05
CA ILE A 321 -12.26 -12.63 -13.60
C ILE A 321 -12.06 -12.63 -15.12
N LEU A 322 -11.54 -13.72 -15.68
CA LEU A 322 -11.40 -13.84 -17.13
C LEU A 322 -12.72 -14.16 -17.82
N VAL A 323 -13.61 -14.87 -17.13
CA VAL A 323 -14.94 -15.24 -17.63
C VAL A 323 -15.92 -14.07 -17.54
N GLU A 324 -15.82 -13.26 -16.49
CA GLU A 324 -16.61 -12.05 -16.26
C GLU A 324 -16.35 -10.93 -17.28
#